data_AF-A0A932W5C3-F1
#
_entry.id   AF-A0A932W5C3-F1
#
_cell.length_a   1.000
_cell.length_b   1.000
_cell.length_c   1.000
_cell.angle_alpha   90.00
_cell.angle_beta   90.00
_cell.angle_gamma   90.00
#
_symmetry.space_group_name_H-M   'P 1'
#
loop_
_entity.id
_entity.type
_entity.pdbx_description
1 polymer ?
#
loop_
_entity_poly.entity_id
_entity_poly.type
_entity_poly.pdbx_seq_one_letter_code
_entity_poly.pdbx_strand_id
1 'polypeptide(L)'
;MPSSSAVHRDDFMVADPGRWRGTRLLAHLTERLTSLHGFVDLSVHTLWLLMAQRHWLARDDPGLARSLEDRGERLLSQDGISPQSRRELISVLYNLRAMG
;
A
#
# COMPACT_ATOMS: atom_id res chain seq x y z
N MET A 1 33.66 30.80 9.59
CA MET A 1 33.04 29.47 9.42
C MET A 1 31.94 29.60 8.37
N PRO A 2 31.93 28.80 7.29
CA PRO A 2 30.83 28.85 6.34
C PRO A 2 29.69 27.93 6.83
N SER A 3 28.49 28.48 6.94
CA SER A 3 27.26 27.73 7.21
C SER A 3 27.00 26.76 6.07
N SER A 4 26.90 25.47 6.39
CA SER A 4 26.51 24.42 5.46
C SER A 4 24.99 24.49 5.27
N SER A 5 24.54 25.10 4.16
CA SER A 5 23.17 24.97 3.69
C SER A 5 22.95 23.51 3.26
N ALA A 6 22.20 22.76 4.04
CA ALA A 6 21.77 21.42 3.68
C ALA A 6 20.96 21.51 2.38
N VAL A 7 21.55 21.05 1.27
CA VAL A 7 20.86 20.89 -0.01
C VAL A 7 19.76 19.85 0.21
N HIS A 8 18.51 20.32 0.30
CA HIS A 8 17.35 19.46 0.25
C HIS A 8 17.21 19.01 -1.21
N ARG A 9 17.50 17.74 -1.48
CA ARG A 9 17.26 17.15 -2.80
C ARG A 9 15.80 16.73 -2.86
N ASP A 10 15.05 17.34 -3.78
CA ASP A 10 13.68 16.95 -4.11
C ASP A 10 13.65 15.74 -5.06
N ASP A 11 14.64 14.84 -4.97
CA ASP A 11 14.73 13.65 -5.83
C ASP A 11 13.61 12.63 -5.57
N PHE A 12 12.86 12.79 -4.49
CA PHE A 12 11.59 12.10 -4.25
C PHE A 12 10.47 12.52 -5.23
N MET A 13 10.49 13.75 -5.77
CA MET A 13 9.43 14.24 -6.65
C MET A 13 9.67 13.81 -8.10
N VAL A 14 8.92 12.80 -8.54
CA VAL A 14 8.91 12.37 -9.95
C VAL A 14 8.26 13.44 -10.82
N ALA A 15 9.05 14.03 -11.74
CA ALA A 15 8.65 15.18 -12.56
C ALA A 15 7.58 14.87 -13.64
N ASP A 16 7.47 13.61 -14.07
CA ASP A 16 6.38 13.11 -14.93
C ASP A 16 6.02 11.68 -14.52
N PRO A 17 4.94 11.46 -13.74
CA PRO A 17 4.54 10.12 -13.32
C PRO A 17 3.97 9.26 -14.47
N GLY A 18 3.84 9.82 -15.69
CA GLY A 18 3.09 9.25 -16.81
C GLY A 18 1.57 9.28 -16.57
N ARG A 19 0.78 8.78 -17.55
CA ARG A 19 -0.67 8.56 -17.39
C ARG A 19 -0.90 7.73 -16.13
N TRP A 20 -1.51 8.33 -15.10
CA TRP A 20 -1.78 7.72 -13.78
C TRP A 20 -2.08 6.21 -13.89
N ARG A 21 -1.16 5.38 -13.40
CA ARG A 21 -1.37 3.93 -13.28
C ARG A 21 -1.71 3.64 -11.83
N GLY A 22 -3.00 3.60 -11.50
CA GLY A 22 -3.46 3.25 -10.14
C GLY A 22 -2.89 1.92 -9.63
N THR A 23 -2.49 1.04 -10.55
CA THR A 23 -1.76 -0.20 -10.25
C THR A 23 -0.37 0.04 -9.66
N ARG A 24 0.34 1.13 -10.01
CA ARG A 24 1.61 1.52 -9.36
C ARG A 24 1.39 1.92 -7.90
N LEU A 25 0.33 2.68 -7.61
CA LEU A 25 -0.01 3.03 -6.23
C LEU A 25 -0.39 1.79 -5.43
N LEU A 26 -1.20 0.91 -6.02
CA LEU A 26 -1.58 -0.36 -5.39
C LEU A 26 -0.35 -1.25 -5.12
N ALA A 27 0.58 -1.36 -6.06
CA ALA A 27 1.85 -2.06 -5.89
C ALA A 27 2.70 -1.45 -4.77
N HIS A 28 2.84 -0.14 -4.75
CA HIS A 28 3.58 0.56 -3.71
C HIS A 28 2.99 0.35 -2.31
N LEU A 29 1.67 0.45 -2.16
CA LEU A 29 1.00 0.19 -0.88
C LEU A 29 1.14 -1.28 -0.46
N THR A 30 1.06 -2.21 -1.41
CA THR A 30 1.27 -3.65 -1.20
C THR A 30 2.68 -3.94 -0.69
N GLU A 31 3.69 -3.29 -1.27
CA GLU A 31 5.08 -3.42 -0.82
C GLU A 31 5.28 -2.92 0.61
N ARG A 32 4.56 -1.88 1.02
CA ARG A 32 4.67 -1.30 2.37
C ARG A 32 4.07 -2.16 3.47
N LEU A 33 3.23 -3.15 3.15
CA LEU A 33 2.70 -4.10 4.13
C LEU A 33 3.80 -4.95 4.79
N THR A 34 4.97 -5.08 4.16
CA THR A 34 6.11 -5.81 4.74
C THR A 34 7.03 -4.94 5.60
N SER A 35 6.83 -3.61 5.61
CA SER A 35 7.65 -2.71 6.41
C SER A 35 7.02 -2.51 7.78
N LEU A 36 7.58 -3.17 8.80
CA LEU A 36 7.19 -3.01 10.22
C LEU A 36 7.50 -1.61 10.79
N HIS A 37 7.96 -0.66 9.97
CA HIS A 37 8.44 0.64 10.43
C HIS A 37 7.37 1.73 10.25
N GLY A 38 6.80 2.16 11.39
CA GLY A 38 6.14 3.45 11.66
C GLY A 38 4.83 3.77 10.94
N PHE A 39 4.60 3.29 9.73
CA PHE A 39 3.53 3.78 8.85
C PHE A 39 2.72 2.65 8.20
N VAL A 40 2.77 1.45 8.78
CA VAL A 40 2.03 0.30 8.28
C VAL A 40 0.51 0.53 8.41
N ASP A 41 0.03 1.10 9.51
CA ASP A 41 -1.39 1.43 9.70
C ASP A 41 -1.88 2.43 8.65
N LEU A 42 -1.09 3.47 8.34
CA LEU A 42 -1.42 4.43 7.28
C LEU A 42 -1.49 3.74 5.91
N SER A 43 -0.56 2.82 5.63
CA SER A 43 -0.53 2.09 4.37
C SER A 43 -1.76 1.19 4.22
N VAL A 44 -2.15 0.49 5.30
CA VAL A 44 -3.37 -0.33 5.35
C VAL A 44 -4.63 0.54 5.16
N HIS A 45 -4.73 1.66 5.87
CA HIS A 45 -5.87 2.57 5.74
C HIS A 45 -6.01 3.12 4.32
N THR A 46 -4.89 3.57 3.74
CA THR A 46 -4.88 4.10 2.36
C THR A 46 -5.24 3.01 1.35
N LEU A 47 -4.73 1.80 1.53
CA LEU A 47 -5.06 0.65 0.71
C LEU A 47 -6.55 0.31 0.79
N TRP A 48 -7.12 0.32 1.99
CA TRP A 48 -8.55 0.06 2.20
C TRP A 48 -9.42 1.08 1.46
N LEU A 49 -9.13 2.39 1.60
CA LEU A 49 -9.83 3.43 0.84
C LEU A 49 -9.68 3.25 -0.67
N LEU A 50 -8.48 2.93 -1.15
CA LEU A 50 -8.22 2.70 -2.57
C LEU A 50 -9.06 1.52 -3.10
N MET A 51 -9.06 0.40 -2.39
CA MET A 51 -9.79 -0.80 -2.78
C MET A 51 -11.31 -0.62 -2.70
N ALA A 52 -11.81 0.12 -1.71
CA ALA A 52 -13.23 0.46 -1.60
C ALA A 52 -13.73 1.27 -2.82
N GLN A 53 -12.89 2.15 -3.37
CA GLN A 53 -13.27 3.01 -4.50
C GLN A 53 -12.90 2.44 -5.87
N ARG A 54 -11.85 1.62 -5.95
CA ARG A 54 -11.20 1.22 -7.22
C ARG A 54 -10.78 -0.25 -7.23
N HIS A 55 -11.66 -1.13 -6.77
CA HIS A 55 -11.44 -2.58 -6.75
C HIS A 55 -11.01 -3.19 -8.11
N TRP A 56 -11.40 -2.58 -9.23
CA TRP A 56 -10.99 -3.00 -10.57
C TRP A 56 -9.46 -2.98 -10.79
N LEU A 57 -8.71 -2.20 -10.02
CA LEU A 57 -7.23 -2.19 -10.09
C LEU A 57 -6.61 -3.55 -9.75
N ALA A 58 -7.22 -4.31 -8.85
CA ALA A 58 -6.78 -5.66 -8.52
C ALA A 58 -7.26 -6.70 -9.55
N ARG A 59 -8.41 -6.46 -10.20
CA ARG A 59 -8.91 -7.32 -11.28
C ARG A 59 -8.03 -7.24 -12.53
N ASP A 60 -7.56 -6.04 -12.87
CA ASP A 60 -6.73 -5.81 -14.05
C ASP A 60 -5.31 -6.37 -13.91
N ASP A 61 -4.86 -6.66 -12.68
CA ASP A 61 -3.55 -7.27 -12.39
C ASP A 61 -3.66 -8.39 -11.34
N PRO A 62 -3.94 -9.64 -11.78
CA PRO A 62 -4.03 -10.80 -10.89
C PRO A 62 -2.72 -11.16 -10.19
N GLY A 63 -1.56 -10.70 -10.70
CA GLY A 63 -0.27 -10.89 -10.03
C GLY A 63 -0.18 -9.99 -8.80
N LEU A 64 -0.58 -8.73 -8.95
CA LEU A 64 -0.64 -7.77 -7.87
C LEU A 64 -1.69 -8.14 -6.81
N ALA A 65 -2.86 -8.64 -7.21
CA ALA A 65 -3.88 -9.14 -6.28
C ALA A 65 -3.35 -10.26 -5.38
N ARG A 66 -2.64 -11.25 -5.95
CA ARG A 66 -2.02 -12.35 -5.18
C ARG A 66 -0.91 -11.86 -4.24
N SER A 67 -0.05 -10.96 -4.71
CA SER A 67 0.99 -10.35 -3.87
C SER A 67 0.38 -9.61 -2.68
N LEU A 68 -0.75 -8.92 -2.89
CA LEU A 68 -1.46 -8.24 -1.83
C LEU A 68 -2.09 -9.22 -0.82
N GLU A 69 -2.67 -10.31 -1.31
CA GLU A 69 -3.20 -11.38 -0.45
C GLU A 69 -2.10 -11.99 0.44
N ASP A 70 -1.00 -12.45 -0.16
CA ASP A 70 0.11 -13.08 0.54
C ASP A 70 0.70 -12.16 1.63
N ARG A 71 0.92 -10.88 1.31
CA ARG A 71 1.51 -9.92 2.26
C ARG A 71 0.50 -9.51 3.33
N GLY A 72 -0.76 -9.35 2.97
CA GLY A 72 -1.83 -9.04 3.92
C GLY A 72 -2.02 -10.15 4.95
N GLU A 73 -2.02 -11.41 4.53
CA GLU A 73 -2.09 -12.57 5.43
C GLU A 73 -0.90 -12.64 6.39
N ARG A 74 0.32 -12.42 5.87
CA ARG A 74 1.53 -12.35 6.70
C ARG A 74 1.48 -11.21 7.71
N LEU A 75 0.92 -10.06 7.35
CA LEU A 75 0.77 -8.94 8.26
C LEU A 75 -0.29 -9.23 9.34
N LEU A 76 -1.38 -9.93 8.98
CA LEU A 76 -2.40 -10.35 9.95
C LEU A 76 -1.90 -11.41 10.93
N SER A 77 -0.93 -12.25 10.56
CA SER A 77 -0.34 -13.24 11.47
C SER A 77 0.64 -12.62 12.48
N GLN A 78 0.96 -11.33 12.34
CA GLN A 78 1.83 -10.56 13.23
C GLN A 78 1.00 -9.64 14.13
N ASP A 79 1.52 -9.30 15.31
CA ASP A 79 0.89 -8.37 16.27
C ASP A 79 1.33 -6.90 16.09
N GLY A 80 1.63 -6.49 14.84
CA GLY A 80 2.27 -5.21 14.54
C GLY A 80 1.36 -4.08 14.06
N ILE A 81 0.03 -4.28 14.03
CA ILE A 81 -0.94 -3.29 13.51
C ILE A 81 -2.06 -3.02 14.50
N SER A 82 -2.65 -1.84 14.40
CA SER A 82 -3.79 -1.44 15.21
C SER A 82 -5.01 -2.35 14.97
N PRO A 83 -5.94 -2.47 15.95
CA PRO A 83 -7.20 -3.19 15.76
C PRO A 83 -8.04 -2.65 14.59
N GLN A 84 -7.93 -1.35 14.30
CA GLN A 84 -8.62 -0.74 13.15
C GLN A 84 -8.02 -1.24 11.84
N SER A 85 -6.70 -1.10 11.66
CA SER A 85 -6.02 -1.56 10.45
C SER A 85 -6.19 -3.06 10.25
N ARG A 86 -6.25 -3.86 11.32
CA ARG A 86 -6.59 -5.29 11.23
C ARG A 86 -7.96 -5.51 10.57
N ARG A 87 -9.00 -4.76 10.97
CA ARG A 87 -10.35 -4.86 10.37
C ARG A 87 -10.37 -4.40 8.92
N GLU A 88 -9.69 -3.29 8.62
CA GLU A 88 -9.57 -2.74 7.27
C GLU A 88 -8.87 -3.74 6.33
N LEU A 89 -7.78 -4.36 6.78
CA LEU A 89 -7.05 -5.36 6.02
C LEU A 89 -7.86 -6.64 5.79
N ILE A 90 -8.60 -7.12 6.80
CA ILE A 90 -9.54 -8.24 6.63
C ILE A 90 -10.59 -7.90 5.56
N SER A 91 -11.13 -6.67 5.56
CA SER A 91 -12.08 -6.22 4.55
C SER A 91 -11.47 -6.23 3.14
N VAL A 92 -10.23 -5.79 2.99
CA VAL A 92 -9.51 -5.84 1.70
C VAL A 92 -9.36 -7.29 1.22
N LEU A 93 -8.84 -8.19 2.06
CA LEU A 93 -8.63 -9.59 1.70
C LEU A 93 -9.94 -10.31 1.37
N TYR A 94 -11.01 -10.03 2.11
CA TYR A 94 -12.33 -10.55 1.81
C TYR A 94 -12.82 -10.12 0.42
N ASN A 95 -12.66 -8.83 0.09
CA ASN A 95 -13.05 -8.32 -1.23
C ASN A 95 -12.21 -8.95 -2.36
N LEU A 96 -10.90 -9.15 -2.16
CA LEU A 96 -10.04 -9.83 -3.14
C LEU A 96 -10.54 -11.24 -3.45
N ARG A 97 -10.85 -12.02 -2.41
CA ARG A 97 -11.38 -13.39 -2.59
C ARG A 97 -12.75 -13.42 -3.23
N ALA A 98 -13.60 -12.43 -2.96
CA ALA A 98 -14.91 -12.32 -3.60
C ALA A 98 -14.84 -11.92 -5.09
N MET A 99 -13.68 -11.44 -5.57
CA MET A 99 -13.45 -11.07 -6.97
C MET A 99 -12.83 -12.18 -7.81
N GLY A 100 -12.32 -13.25 -7.17
CA GLY A 100 -11.70 -14.42 -7.80
C GLY A 100 -12.70 -15.37 -8.43
#